data_AF-A0A5S9LZ33-F1
#
_entry.id   AF-A0A5S9LZ33-F1
#
_cell.length_a   1.000
_cell.length_b   1.000
_cell.length_c   1.000
_cell.angle_alpha   90.00
_cell.angle_beta   90.00
_cell.angle_gamma   90.00
#
_symmetry.space_group_name_H-M   'P 1'
#
loop_
_entity.id
_entity.type
_entity.pdbx_description
1 polymer ?
#
loop_
_entity_poly.entity_id
_entity_poly.type
_entity_poly.pdbx_seq_one_letter_code
_entity_poly.pdbx_strand_id
1 'polypeptide(L)' 'MRVIYALEWKNVSDGLEMRVRGNGFLYNMVRIIAGTLLEIGSGKFHPEEIKAMLAARNREAAGKTAPSHGLYLWEVFYDN' A
#
# COMPACT_ATOMS: atom_id res chain seq x y z
N MET A 1 13.02 5.86 -10.10
CA MET A 1 11.72 6.37 -9.59
C MET A 1 10.68 5.27 -9.73
N ARG A 2 9.83 5.03 -8.72
CA ARG A 2 8.74 4.03 -8.80
C ARG A 2 7.41 4.73 -9.05
N VAL A 3 6.53 4.10 -9.81
CA VAL A 3 5.20 4.61 -10.16
C VAL A 3 4.19 3.55 -9.81
N ILE A 4 3.20 3.91 -8.98
CA ILE A 4 1.99 3.12 -8.77
C ILE A 4 1.00 3.54 -9.86
N TYR A 5 0.60 2.59 -10.69
CA TYR A 5 -0.39 2.79 -11.74
C TYR A 5 -1.82 2.70 -11.20
N ALA A 6 -2.05 1.81 -10.24
CA ALA A 6 -3.36 1.61 -9.63
C ALA A 6 -3.23 1.07 -8.20
N LEU A 7 -4.17 1.47 -7.35
CA LEU A 7 -4.45 0.88 -6.05
C LEU A 7 -5.96 0.73 -5.92
N GLU A 8 -6.43 -0.50 -5.75
CA GLU A 8 -7.86 -0.82 -5.77
C GLU A 8 -8.19 -1.79 -4.62
N TRP A 9 -9.44 -1.71 -4.14
CA TRP A 9 -9.98 -2.62 -3.15
C TRP A 9 -10.97 -3.59 -3.79
N LYS A 10 -10.86 -4.87 -3.45
CA LYS A 10 -11.81 -5.90 -3.86
C LYS A 10 -12.43 -6.56 -2.64
N ASN A 11 -13.75 -6.53 -2.54
CA ASN A 11 -14.47 -7.35 -1.59
C ASN A 11 -14.34 -8.81 -2.03
N VAL A 12 -13.88 -9.64 -1.11
CA VAL A 12 -13.79 -11.09 -1.24
C VAL A 12 -14.66 -11.73 -0.16
N SER A 13 -14.91 -13.04 -0.25
CA SER A 13 -15.82 -13.74 0.67
C SER A 13 -15.46 -13.59 2.15
N ASP A 14 -14.18 -13.45 2.45
CA ASP A 14 -13.60 -13.44 3.78
C ASP A 14 -12.96 -12.10 4.16
N GLY A 15 -13.19 -11.03 3.40
CA GLY A 15 -12.70 -9.70 3.73
C GLY A 15 -12.43 -8.80 2.53
N LEU A 16 -11.32 -8.08 2.60
CA LEU A 16 -10.94 -7.08 1.62
C LEU A 16 -9.53 -7.34 1.11
N GLU A 17 -9.38 -7.40 -0.21
CA GLU A 17 -8.09 -7.53 -0.87
C GLU A 17 -7.64 -6.18 -1.42
N MET A 18 -6.42 -5.76 -1.05
CA MET A 18 -5.76 -4.59 -1.63
C MET A 18 -4.93 -5.01 -2.83
N ARG A 19 -5.23 -4.48 -4.02
CA ARG A 19 -4.46 -4.72 -5.24
C ARG A 19 -3.67 -3.48 -5.60
N VAL A 20 -2.36 -3.64 -5.76
CA VAL A 20 -1.45 -2.54 -6.15
C VAL A 20 -0.68 -2.93 -7.41
N ARG A 21 -0.70 -2.07 -8.41
CA ARG A 21 0.03 -2.25 -9.68
C ARG A 21 1.01 -1.11 -9.89
N GLY A 22 2.21 -1.40 -10.38
CA GLY A 22 3.23 -0.39 -10.64
C GLY A 22 4.43 -0.93 -11.40
N ASN A 23 5.38 -0.05 -11.74
CA ASN A 23 6.61 -0.42 -12.46
C ASN A 23 7.69 -1.08 -11.58
N GLY A 24 7.36 -1.39 -10.34
CA GLY A 24 8.27 -1.91 -9.33
C GLY A 24 8.03 -1.24 -7.98
N PHE A 25 8.47 -1.91 -6.92
CA PHE A 25 8.24 -1.49 -5.54
C PHE A 25 9.56 -1.46 -4.77
N LEU A 26 9.68 -0.54 -3.81
CA LEU A 26 10.81 -0.53 -2.88
C LEU A 26 10.62 -1.59 -1.79
N TYR A 27 11.69 -1.86 -1.05
CA TYR A 27 11.63 -2.77 0.09
C TYR A 27 10.51 -2.37 1.06
N ASN A 28 9.67 -3.34 1.42
CA ASN A 28 8.45 -3.18 2.24
C ASN A 28 7.37 -2.21 1.71
N MET A 29 7.55 -1.54 0.57
CA MET A 29 6.68 -0.46 0.10
C MET A 29 5.18 -0.81 0.13
N VAL A 30 4.81 -1.96 -0.45
CA VAL A 30 3.40 -2.40 -0.50
C VAL A 30 2.84 -2.67 0.90
N ARG A 31 3.63 -3.28 1.79
CA ARG A 31 3.22 -3.57 3.18
C ARG A 31 3.10 -2.29 4.02
N ILE A 32 3.91 -1.29 3.73
CA ILE A 32 3.84 0.03 4.39
C ILE A 32 2.57 0.75 3.97
N ILE A 33 2.25 0.74 2.67
CA ILE A 33 1.01 1.31 2.14
C ILE A 33 -0.19 0.60 2.78
N ALA A 34 -0.21 -0.73 2.77
CA ALA A 34 -1.29 -1.52 3.36
C ALA A 34 -1.54 -1.17 4.84
N GLY A 35 -0.48 -1.12 5.64
CA GLY A 35 -0.60 -0.82 7.06
C GLY A 35 -0.97 0.63 7.36
N THR A 36 -0.51 1.58 6.53
CA THR A 36 -0.93 2.98 6.63
C THR A 36 -2.42 3.14 6.33
N LEU A 37 -2.90 2.52 5.24
CA LEU A 37 -4.31 2.56 4.86
C LEU A 37 -5.21 1.86 5.90
N LEU A 38 -4.72 0.79 6.52
CA LEU A 38 -5.43 0.13 7.62
C LEU A 38 -5.59 1.05 8.84
N GLU A 39 -4.53 1.76 9.23
CA GLU A 39 -4.59 2.71 10.35
C GLU A 39 -5.47 3.94 10.04
N ILE A 40 -5.55 4.34 8.77
CA ILE A 40 -6.53 5.36 8.32
C ILE A 40 -7.95 4.81 8.39
N GLY A 41 -8.18 3.59 7.86
CA GLY A 41 -9.48 2.92 7.90
C GLY A 41 -9.98 2.65 9.33
N SER A 42 -9.07 2.49 10.29
CA SER A 42 -9.40 2.36 11.71
C SER A 42 -9.51 3.69 12.46
N GLY A 43 -9.38 4.83 11.78
CA GLY A 43 -9.49 6.17 12.38
C GLY A 43 -8.29 6.62 13.22
N LYS A 44 -7.15 5.93 13.15
CA LYS A 44 -5.93 6.35 13.86
C LYS A 44 -5.20 7.50 13.15
N PHE A 45 -5.31 7.54 11.82
CA PHE A 45 -4.86 8.65 10.99
C PHE A 45 -6.02 9.15 10.12
N HIS A 46 -5.95 10.41 9.73
CA HIS A 46 -6.86 11.02 8.78
C HIS A 46 -6.34 10.87 7.34
N PRO A 47 -7.21 10.62 6.33
CA PRO A 47 -6.80 10.49 4.94
C PRO A 47 -5.97 11.68 4.41
N GLU A 48 -6.23 12.89 4.91
CA GLU A 48 -5.54 14.13 4.55
C GLU A 48 -4.05 14.09 4.90
N GLU A 49 -3.67 13.31 5.91
CA GLU A 49 -2.29 13.19 6.38
C GLU A 49 -1.38 12.47 5.37
N ILE A 50 -1.93 11.66 4.46
CA ILE A 50 -1.15 10.94 3.43
C ILE A 50 -0.24 11.90 2.65
N LYS A 51 -0.74 13.09 2.31
CA LYS A 51 0.05 14.10 1.57
C LYS A 51 1.26 14.55 2.38
N ALA A 52 1.08 14.79 3.67
CA ALA A 52 2.16 15.17 4.57
C ALA A 52 3.17 14.02 4.76
N MET A 53 2.69 12.79 4.92
CA MET A 53 3.55 11.59 5.05
C MET A 53 4.45 11.39 3.81
N LEU A 54 3.88 11.56 2.61
CA LEU A 54 4.64 11.48 1.35
C LEU A 54 5.65 12.63 1.22
N ALA A 55 5.26 13.85 1.59
CA ALA A 55 6.13 15.03 1.53
C ALA A 55 7.30 14.93 2.53
N ALA A 56 7.06 14.34 3.71
CA ALA A 56 8.06 14.17 4.76
C ALA A 56 9.23 13.26 4.33
N ARG A 57 9.01 12.36 3.36
CA ARG A 57 10.00 11.35 2.91
C ARG A 57 10.62 10.55 4.06
N ASN A 58 9.90 10.45 5.18
CA ASN A 58 10.32 9.74 6.39
C ASN A 58 9.40 8.54 6.62
N ARG A 59 10.00 7.35 6.74
CA ARG A 59 9.26 6.11 7.00
C ARG A 59 8.46 6.17 8.31
N GLU A 60 8.97 6.85 9.33
CA GLU A 60 8.33 6.93 10.64
C GLU A 60 7.03 7.73 10.62
N ALA A 61 6.82 8.58 9.60
CA ALA A 61 5.58 9.31 9.42
C ALA A 61 4.43 8.42 8.91
N ALA A 62 4.75 7.28 8.29
CA ALA A 62 3.76 6.34 7.76
C ALA A 62 3.40 5.26 8.79
N GLY A 63 2.23 4.62 8.60
CA GLY A 63 1.72 3.62 9.53
C GLY A 63 2.58 2.36 9.65
N LYS A 64 2.24 1.49 10.59
CA LYS A 64 3.00 0.24 10.85
C LYS A 64 3.10 -0.63 9.58
N THR A 65 4.22 -1.33 9.41
CA THR A 65 4.36 -2.27 8.28
C THR A 65 3.41 -3.45 8.48
N ALA A 66 2.52 -3.71 7.51
CA ALA A 66 1.61 -4.85 7.57
C ALA A 66 2.38 -6.20 7.65
N PRO A 67 1.79 -7.28 8.20
CA PRO A 67 2.41 -8.61 8.20
C PRO A 67 2.80 -9.10 6.80
N SER A 68 3.85 -9.92 6.68
CA SER A 68 4.37 -10.38 5.38
C SER A 68 3.51 -11.46 4.72
N HIS A 69 2.87 -12.31 5.51
CA HIS A 69 2.13 -13.48 5.03
C HIS A 69 0.87 -13.14 4.22
N GLY A 70 0.41 -11.87 4.25
CA GLY A 70 -0.73 -11.39 3.46
C GLY A 70 -0.35 -10.79 2.10
N LEU A 71 0.94 -10.70 1.76
CA LEU A 71 1.40 -10.15 0.48
C LEU A 71 1.87 -11.27 -0.45
N TYR A 72 1.34 -11.28 -1.66
CA TYR A 72 1.78 -12.18 -2.73
C TYR A 72 1.85 -11.43 -4.07
N LEU A 73 2.67 -11.93 -4.99
CA LEU A 73 2.73 -11.45 -6.37
C LEU A 73 1.66 -12.18 -7.18
N TRP A 74 0.74 -11.43 -7.78
CA TRP A 74 -0.33 -12.01 -8.62
C TRP A 74 0.09 -12.07 -10.10
N GLU A 75 0.54 -10.95 -10.67
CA GLU A 75 0.74 -10.81 -12.11
C GLU A 75 2.01 -10.01 -12.43
N VAL A 76 2.67 -10.36 -13.53
CA VAL A 76 3.77 -9.60 -14.12
C VAL A 76 3.44 -9.38 -15.60
N PHE A 77 3.47 -8.12 -16.04
CA PHE A 77 3.24 -7.74 -17.43
C PHE A 77 4.57 -7.65 -18.15
N TYR A 78 4.63 -8.21 -19.36
CA TYR A 78 5.76 -8.10 -20.27
C TYR A 78 5.29 -7.36 -21.52
N ASP A 79 6.12 -6.45 -22.02
CA ASP A 79 5.93 -5.91 -23.37
C ASP A 79 6.23 -7.03 -24.37
N ASN A 80 5.38 -7.19 -25.39
CA ASN A 80 5.60 -8.15 -26.48
C ASN A 80 6.76 -7.73 -27.37
#